data_AF-A0A5C6CK99-F1
#
_entry.id   AF-A0A5C6CK99-F1
#
_cell.length_a   1.000
_cell.length_b   1.000
_cell.length_c   1.000
_cell.angle_alpha   90.00
_cell.angle_beta   90.00
_cell.angle_gamma   90.00
#
_symmetry.space_group_name_H-M   'P 1'
#
loop_
_entity.id
_entity.type
_entity.pdbx_description
1 polymer ?
#
loop_
_entity_poly.entity_id
_entity_poly.type
_entity_poly.pdbx_seq_one_letter_code
_entity_poly.pdbx_strand_id
1 'polypeptide(L)'
;MNSERRHELQENILANYLVRINQAIEPYSRPIAVGLAALLVGGIGYAIYTSKAKEDRSQATFELMMQQAGSQDPEGLATVAVKYPGTPAAAWAHLYQGSTLLAQGTRTLYTNRMDAEDQLKGASKAFRNAITEGGNELLLSRAHFGIARSEEALGELDSAIAAYKECAKIGESEEMVKACEERIAALSNEDTKDFLVWFKDQDFSPADPSAPPSLPSGAILPEMPDLQLPDLGGASDKEPVDGLNLPEEGASEEMKEEPAKEEPAKEEPAKEEPAKEEPAKEEPAKEEPAKEEPAKEEPAKEEPKPEVKKEATEPAEKKDVELAPPADPKPEVPETAEAATESDAS
;
A
#
# COMPACT_ATOMS: atom_id res chain seq x y z
N MET A 1 39.54 67.98 24.28
CA MET A 1 39.22 67.70 22.86
C MET A 1 37.81 67.17 22.83
N ASN A 2 36.85 67.98 22.40
CA ASN A 2 35.43 67.81 22.74
C ASN A 2 34.85 66.53 22.14
N SER A 3 33.92 65.90 22.87
CA SER A 3 33.18 64.71 22.44
C SER A 3 32.41 64.95 21.14
N GLU A 4 31.84 66.13 20.97
CA GLU A 4 31.08 66.57 19.78
C GLU A 4 31.91 66.40 18.49
N ARG A 5 33.13 66.94 18.43
CA ARG A 5 34.01 66.78 17.25
C ARG A 5 34.42 65.33 16.98
N ARG A 6 34.40 64.44 17.98
CA ARG A 6 34.68 63.01 17.76
C ARG A 6 33.47 62.31 17.16
N HIS A 7 32.26 62.66 17.60
CA HIS A 7 31.01 62.20 16.98
C HIS A 7 30.86 62.71 15.54
N GLU A 8 31.09 64.01 15.28
CA GLU A 8 31.08 64.57 13.92
C GLU A 8 32.06 63.85 12.99
N LEU A 9 33.28 63.55 13.45
CA LEU A 9 34.25 62.79 12.67
C LEU A 9 33.81 61.34 12.43
N GLN A 10 33.16 60.68 13.38
CA GLN A 10 32.62 59.33 13.19
C GLN A 10 31.45 59.30 12.20
N GLU A 11 30.52 60.25 12.29
CA GLU A 11 29.42 60.40 11.31
C GLU A 11 29.95 60.69 9.92
N ASN A 12 30.98 61.55 9.79
CA ASN A 12 31.58 61.88 8.50
C ASN A 12 32.37 60.70 7.90
N ILE A 13 33.04 59.88 8.72
CA ILE A 13 33.70 58.64 8.23
C ILE A 13 32.66 57.66 7.69
N LEU A 14 31.53 57.48 8.38
CA LEU A 14 30.44 56.63 7.91
C LEU A 14 29.83 57.16 6.60
N ALA A 15 29.62 58.48 6.49
CA ALA A 15 29.14 59.11 5.26
C ALA A 15 30.11 58.90 4.09
N ASN A 16 31.42 59.11 4.28
CA ASN A 16 32.42 58.89 3.22
C ASN A 16 32.54 57.40 2.82
N TYR A 17 32.36 56.48 3.77
CA TYR A 17 32.33 55.04 3.50
C TYR A 17 31.09 54.65 2.67
N LEU A 18 29.91 55.16 3.04
CA LEU A 18 28.66 54.99 2.29
C LEU A 18 28.74 55.59 0.88
N VAL A 19 29.34 56.77 0.70
CA VAL A 19 29.56 57.37 -0.62
C VAL A 19 30.47 56.49 -1.49
N ARG A 20 31.57 55.97 -0.94
CA ARG A 20 32.48 55.08 -1.67
C ARG A 20 31.82 53.74 -2.05
N ILE A 21 30.98 53.18 -1.18
CA ILE A 21 30.16 52.01 -1.49
C ILE A 21 29.12 52.33 -2.57
N ASN A 22 28.43 53.47 -2.47
CA ASN A 22 27.41 53.85 -3.44
C ASN A 22 28.00 54.01 -4.84
N GLN A 23 29.16 54.67 -4.98
CA GLN A 23 29.89 54.78 -6.26
C GLN A 23 30.34 53.42 -6.82
N ALA A 24 30.70 52.45 -5.96
CA ALA A 24 31.03 51.10 -6.38
C ALA A 24 29.80 50.27 -6.80
N ILE A 25 28.63 50.54 -6.20
CA ILE A 25 27.37 49.85 -6.49
C ILE A 25 26.62 50.49 -7.67
N GLU A 26 26.75 51.80 -7.90
CA GLU A 26 26.07 52.57 -8.95
C GLU A 26 26.03 51.88 -10.34
N PRO A 27 27.16 51.41 -10.93
CA PRO A 27 27.12 50.69 -12.21
C PRO A 27 26.38 49.35 -12.16
N TYR A 28 26.32 48.71 -10.98
CA TYR A 28 25.63 47.44 -10.77
C TYR A 28 24.21 47.60 -10.20
N SER A 29 23.76 48.82 -9.90
CA SER A 29 22.46 49.11 -9.29
C SER A 29 21.28 48.50 -10.08
N ARG A 30 21.32 48.59 -11.42
CA ARG A 30 20.32 47.99 -12.30
C ARG A 30 20.33 46.45 -12.27
N PRO A 31 21.44 45.73 -12.54
CA PRO A 31 21.45 44.27 -12.44
C PRO A 31 21.19 43.76 -11.01
N ILE A 32 21.60 44.49 -9.96
CA ILE A 32 21.24 44.16 -8.57
C ILE A 32 19.72 44.29 -8.36
N ALA A 33 19.09 45.38 -8.81
CA ALA A 33 17.64 45.54 -8.71
C ALA A 33 16.87 44.46 -9.49
N VAL A 34 17.35 44.08 -10.68
CA VAL A 34 16.78 42.96 -11.47
C VAL A 34 16.96 41.63 -10.73
N GLY A 35 18.12 41.37 -10.13
CA GLY A 35 18.37 40.17 -9.32
C GLY A 35 17.48 40.09 -8.09
N LEU A 36 17.32 41.20 -7.36
CA LEU A 36 16.39 41.29 -6.21
C LEU A 36 14.93 41.10 -6.63
N ALA A 37 14.51 41.67 -7.77
CA ALA A 37 13.18 41.45 -8.31
C ALA A 37 12.95 39.98 -8.71
N ALA A 38 13.94 39.33 -9.34
CA ALA A 38 13.88 37.92 -9.69
C ALA A 38 13.82 37.02 -8.43
N LEU A 39 14.60 37.33 -7.40
CA LEU A 39 14.54 36.63 -6.10
C LEU A 39 13.19 36.81 -5.41
N LEU A 40 12.59 38.01 -5.45
CA LEU A 40 11.29 38.27 -4.87
C LEU A 40 10.17 37.53 -5.60
N VAL A 41 10.18 37.52 -6.95
CA VAL A 41 9.22 36.75 -7.76
C VAL A 41 9.40 35.25 -7.54
N GLY A 42 10.64 34.75 -7.53
CA GLY A 42 10.95 33.35 -7.23
C GLY A 42 10.53 32.94 -5.82
N GLY A 43 10.75 33.81 -4.83
CA GLY A 43 10.32 33.62 -3.44
C GLY A 43 8.80 33.56 -3.27
N ILE A 44 8.05 34.43 -3.96
CA ILE A 44 6.58 34.37 -4.00
C ILE A 44 6.10 33.08 -4.68
N GLY A 45 6.69 32.71 -5.82
CA GLY A 45 6.38 31.44 -6.50
C GLY A 45 6.61 30.22 -5.61
N TYR A 46 7.75 30.19 -4.91
CA TYR A 46 8.08 29.14 -3.95
C TYR A 46 7.15 29.14 -2.72
N ALA A 47 6.76 30.31 -2.21
CA ALA A 47 5.80 30.42 -1.11
C ALA A 47 4.42 29.86 -1.50
N ILE A 48 3.91 30.17 -2.69
CA ILE A 48 2.64 29.64 -3.21
C ILE A 48 2.72 28.13 -3.47
N TYR A 49 3.83 27.66 -4.06
CA TYR A 49 4.05 26.23 -4.27
C TYR A 49 4.09 25.46 -2.95
N THR A 50 4.83 25.95 -1.96
CA THR A 50 4.94 25.30 -0.65
C THR A 50 3.69 25.46 0.22
N SER A 51 2.87 26.50 0.05
CA SER A 51 1.55 26.58 0.70
C SER A 51 0.60 25.54 0.13
N LYS A 52 0.54 25.40 -1.21
CA LYS A 52 -0.31 24.39 -1.85
C LYS A 52 0.14 22.97 -1.50
N ALA A 53 1.43 22.67 -1.53
CA ALA A 53 1.95 21.36 -1.15
C ALA A 53 1.67 21.00 0.33
N LYS A 54 1.48 21.98 1.22
CA LYS A 54 1.02 21.74 2.61
C LYS A 54 -0.48 21.47 2.68
N GLU A 55 -1.28 22.22 1.92
CA GLU A 55 -2.72 22.02 1.80
C GLU A 55 -3.03 20.61 1.25
N ASP A 56 -2.43 20.24 0.12
CA ASP A 56 -2.61 18.92 -0.52
C ASP A 56 -2.27 17.78 0.46
N ARG A 57 -1.16 17.88 1.21
CA ARG A 57 -0.79 16.88 2.24
C ARG A 57 -1.78 16.80 3.40
N SER A 58 -2.30 17.94 3.85
CA SER A 58 -3.27 18.00 4.95
C SER A 58 -4.60 17.37 4.53
N GLN A 59 -5.09 17.70 3.33
CA GLN A 59 -6.33 17.15 2.80
C GLN A 59 -6.20 15.66 2.48
N ALA A 60 -5.08 15.22 1.90
CA ALA A 60 -4.80 13.81 1.67
C ALA A 60 -4.84 12.99 2.96
N THR A 61 -4.26 13.51 4.05
CA THR A 61 -4.26 12.86 5.36
C THR A 61 -5.67 12.79 5.96
N PHE A 62 -6.45 13.88 5.83
CA PHE A 62 -7.84 13.91 6.29
C PHE A 62 -8.73 12.93 5.51
N GLU A 63 -8.67 12.94 4.18
CA GLU A 63 -9.47 12.04 3.33
C GLU A 63 -9.08 10.58 3.52
N LEU A 64 -7.78 10.28 3.70
CA LEU A 64 -7.32 8.94 4.08
C LEU A 64 -7.97 8.47 5.39
N MET A 65 -7.91 9.29 6.44
CA MET A 65 -8.49 8.97 7.74
C MET A 65 -10.00 8.73 7.64
N MET A 66 -10.71 9.53 6.84
CA MET A 66 -12.14 9.35 6.58
C MET A 66 -12.45 8.04 5.84
N GLN A 67 -11.65 7.65 4.85
CA GLN A 67 -11.81 6.35 4.17
C GLN A 67 -11.55 5.16 5.11
N GLN A 68 -10.55 5.27 5.99
CA GLN A 68 -10.23 4.21 6.96
C GLN A 68 -11.26 4.08 8.10
N ALA A 69 -11.86 5.19 8.53
CA ALA A 69 -12.89 5.20 9.58
C ALA A 69 -14.30 4.87 9.05
N GLY A 70 -14.52 5.04 7.74
CA GLY A 70 -15.78 4.75 7.04
C GLY A 70 -15.85 3.32 6.50
N SER A 71 -16.06 3.20 5.19
CA SER A 71 -16.31 1.92 4.51
C SER A 71 -15.08 1.03 4.32
N GLN A 72 -13.86 1.57 4.48
CA GLN A 72 -12.60 0.90 4.12
C GLN A 72 -12.54 0.41 2.66
N ASP A 73 -13.32 1.06 1.79
CA ASP A 73 -13.52 0.66 0.40
C ASP A 73 -12.23 0.80 -0.45
N PRO A 74 -11.83 -0.22 -1.24
CA PRO A 74 -10.63 -0.15 -2.07
C PRO A 74 -10.61 0.97 -3.12
N GLU A 75 -11.76 1.33 -3.71
CA GLU A 75 -11.84 2.40 -4.73
C GLU A 75 -11.79 3.78 -4.06
N GLY A 76 -12.44 3.94 -2.91
CA GLY A 76 -12.33 5.12 -2.06
C GLY A 76 -10.88 5.39 -1.64
N LEU A 77 -10.14 4.35 -1.23
CA LEU A 77 -8.71 4.45 -0.91
C LEU A 77 -7.86 4.77 -2.15
N ALA A 78 -8.10 4.11 -3.29
CA ALA A 78 -7.42 4.42 -4.55
C ALA A 78 -7.62 5.89 -4.98
N THR A 79 -8.82 6.43 -4.76
CA THR A 79 -9.18 7.81 -5.11
C THR A 79 -8.35 8.83 -4.33
N VAL A 80 -8.03 8.57 -3.06
CA VAL A 80 -7.15 9.45 -2.25
C VAL A 80 -5.76 9.54 -2.88
N ALA A 81 -5.20 8.41 -3.31
CA ALA A 81 -3.88 8.38 -3.94
C ALA A 81 -3.86 9.13 -5.29
N VAL A 82 -4.84 8.86 -6.16
CA VAL A 82 -4.98 9.53 -7.47
C VAL A 82 -5.17 11.05 -7.33
N LYS A 83 -5.85 11.50 -6.28
CA LYS A 83 -6.13 12.93 -6.03
C LYS A 83 -4.93 13.68 -5.44
N TYR A 84 -4.08 13.02 -4.66
CA TYR A 84 -2.96 13.61 -3.95
C TYR A 84 -1.61 12.89 -4.18
N PRO A 85 -1.20 12.68 -5.45
CA PRO A 85 -0.05 11.85 -5.79
C PRO A 85 1.25 12.37 -5.18
N GLY A 86 2.12 11.47 -4.72
CA GLY A 86 3.40 11.80 -4.09
C GLY A 86 3.27 12.44 -2.69
N THR A 87 2.08 12.46 -2.09
CA THR A 87 1.93 12.70 -0.65
C THR A 87 2.16 11.40 0.13
N PRO A 88 2.63 11.44 1.39
CA PRO A 88 2.74 10.24 2.21
C PRO A 88 1.40 9.50 2.36
N ALA A 89 0.30 10.26 2.45
CA ALA A 89 -1.05 9.70 2.56
C ALA A 89 -1.48 8.92 1.30
N ALA A 90 -1.02 9.29 0.10
CA ALA A 90 -1.28 8.50 -1.12
C ALA A 90 -0.59 7.12 -1.07
N ALA A 91 0.68 7.07 -0.66
CA ALA A 91 1.40 5.81 -0.48
C ALA A 91 0.74 4.92 0.60
N TRP A 92 0.29 5.51 1.71
CA TRP A 92 -0.47 4.79 2.75
C TRP A 92 -1.86 4.35 2.25
N ALA A 93 -2.56 5.17 1.46
CA ALA A 93 -3.84 4.80 0.86
C ALA A 93 -3.71 3.56 -0.03
N HIS A 94 -2.64 3.48 -0.83
CA HIS A 94 -2.30 2.29 -1.61
C HIS A 94 -1.95 1.07 -0.75
N LEU A 95 -1.24 1.24 0.37
CA LEU A 95 -0.99 0.15 1.33
C LEU A 95 -2.31 -0.40 1.91
N TYR A 96 -3.23 0.48 2.32
CA TYR A 96 -4.52 0.07 2.87
C TYR A 96 -5.45 -0.50 1.80
N GLN A 97 -5.46 0.04 0.58
CA GLN A 97 -6.17 -0.53 -0.56
C GLN A 97 -5.72 -1.98 -0.79
N GLY A 98 -4.40 -2.23 -0.83
CA GLY A 98 -3.86 -3.57 -0.96
C GLY A 98 -4.23 -4.48 0.20
N SER A 99 -4.24 -3.95 1.42
CA SER A 99 -4.62 -4.69 2.63
C SER A 99 -6.10 -5.10 2.63
N THR A 100 -7.01 -4.20 2.23
CA THR A 100 -8.44 -4.52 2.07
C THR A 100 -8.64 -5.56 0.97
N LEU A 101 -8.04 -5.38 -0.21
CA LEU A 101 -8.17 -6.32 -1.33
C LEU A 101 -7.61 -7.71 -0.99
N LEU A 102 -6.49 -7.79 -0.26
CA LEU A 102 -5.95 -9.04 0.25
C LEU A 102 -6.92 -9.72 1.22
N ALA A 103 -7.50 -8.98 2.16
CA ALA A 103 -8.49 -9.51 3.10
C ALA A 103 -9.80 -9.94 2.42
N GLN A 104 -10.24 -9.25 1.36
CA GLN A 104 -11.37 -9.65 0.54
C GLN A 104 -11.03 -10.93 -0.23
N GLY A 105 -9.99 -10.91 -1.08
CA GLY A 105 -9.59 -12.04 -1.92
C GLY A 105 -9.34 -13.32 -1.12
N THR A 106 -8.68 -13.22 0.05
CA THR A 106 -8.46 -14.38 0.93
C THR A 106 -9.76 -15.01 1.43
N ARG A 107 -10.84 -14.24 1.61
CA ARG A 107 -12.16 -14.78 1.97
C ARG A 107 -12.88 -15.32 0.73
N THR A 108 -12.83 -14.59 -0.38
CA THR A 108 -13.48 -14.94 -1.65
C THR A 108 -12.90 -16.22 -2.26
N LEU A 109 -11.65 -16.60 -1.95
CA LEU A 109 -11.04 -17.88 -2.38
C LEU A 109 -11.89 -19.12 -2.08
N TYR A 110 -12.72 -19.05 -1.03
CA TYR A 110 -13.60 -20.14 -0.59
C TYR A 110 -15.04 -20.03 -1.11
N THR A 111 -15.32 -19.11 -2.03
CA THR A 111 -16.68 -18.91 -2.58
C THR A 111 -16.73 -18.58 -4.07
N ASN A 112 -15.74 -17.84 -4.60
CA ASN A 112 -15.57 -17.56 -6.03
C ASN A 112 -14.09 -17.32 -6.32
N ARG A 113 -13.38 -18.32 -6.88
CA ARG A 113 -11.95 -18.20 -7.17
C ARG A 113 -11.63 -17.10 -8.19
N MET A 114 -12.49 -16.84 -9.18
CA MET A 114 -12.23 -15.83 -10.21
C MET A 114 -12.16 -14.42 -9.61
N ASP A 115 -13.18 -14.04 -8.84
CA ASP A 115 -13.22 -12.74 -8.14
C ASP A 115 -12.08 -12.63 -7.12
N ALA A 116 -11.75 -13.73 -6.43
CA ALA A 116 -10.65 -13.80 -5.49
C ALA A 116 -9.29 -13.53 -6.15
N GLU A 117 -9.04 -14.13 -7.32
CA GLU A 117 -7.81 -13.90 -8.09
C GLU A 117 -7.68 -12.44 -8.52
N ASP A 118 -8.75 -11.81 -9.00
CA ASP A 118 -8.73 -10.40 -9.40
C ASP A 118 -8.51 -9.46 -8.21
N GLN A 119 -9.12 -9.77 -7.06
CA GLN A 119 -8.88 -9.06 -5.79
C GLN A 119 -7.41 -9.20 -5.35
N LEU A 120 -6.83 -10.40 -5.37
CA LEU A 120 -5.43 -10.65 -4.97
C LEU A 120 -4.41 -10.02 -5.94
N LYS A 121 -4.64 -10.09 -7.25
CA LYS A 121 -3.83 -9.40 -8.27
C LYS A 121 -3.92 -7.88 -8.10
N GLY A 122 -5.12 -7.36 -7.78
CA GLY A 122 -5.36 -5.98 -7.38
C GLY A 122 -4.58 -5.57 -6.12
N ALA A 123 -4.53 -6.45 -5.11
CA ALA A 123 -3.78 -6.23 -3.88
C ALA A 123 -2.27 -6.09 -4.16
N SER A 124 -1.67 -7.06 -4.88
CA SER A 124 -0.26 -6.99 -5.31
C SER A 124 0.05 -5.70 -6.08
N LYS A 125 -0.86 -5.24 -6.96
CA LYS A 125 -0.69 -3.97 -7.68
C LYS A 125 -0.73 -2.76 -6.75
N ALA A 126 -1.69 -2.69 -5.82
CA ALA A 126 -1.80 -1.60 -4.87
C ALA A 126 -0.55 -1.51 -3.95
N PHE A 127 -0.04 -2.64 -3.47
CA PHE A 127 1.22 -2.66 -2.71
C PHE A 127 2.44 -2.21 -3.54
N ARG A 128 2.53 -2.58 -4.82
CA ARG A 128 3.60 -2.07 -5.73
C ARG A 128 3.50 -0.56 -5.95
N ASN A 129 2.29 0.00 -6.02
CA ASN A 129 2.09 1.45 -6.06
C ASN A 129 2.55 2.11 -4.74
N ALA A 130 2.21 1.51 -3.58
CA ALA A 130 2.66 2.00 -2.28
C ALA A 130 4.20 2.07 -2.19
N ILE A 131 4.91 1.05 -2.69
CA ILE A 131 6.39 1.03 -2.79
C ILE A 131 6.94 2.12 -3.75
N THR A 132 6.18 2.45 -4.79
CA THR A 132 6.61 3.46 -5.78
C THR A 132 6.46 4.89 -5.24
N GLU A 133 5.44 5.15 -4.42
CA GLU A 133 5.15 6.49 -3.87
C GLU A 133 5.74 6.71 -2.46
N GLY A 134 5.94 5.65 -1.69
CA GLY A 134 6.43 5.68 -0.31
C GLY A 134 7.87 5.21 -0.19
N GLY A 135 8.64 5.87 0.67
CA GLY A 135 10.06 5.56 0.91
C GLY A 135 10.45 5.33 2.37
N ASN A 136 9.49 5.14 3.28
CA ASN A 136 9.79 4.82 4.68
C ASN A 136 9.82 3.30 4.89
N GLU A 137 10.72 2.82 5.75
CA GLU A 137 11.00 1.39 5.96
C GLU A 137 9.76 0.61 6.39
N LEU A 138 8.91 1.17 7.25
CA LEU A 138 7.65 0.57 7.66
C LEU A 138 6.70 0.34 6.48
N LEU A 139 6.46 1.35 5.65
CA LEU A 139 5.57 1.22 4.50
C LEU A 139 6.13 0.21 3.49
N LEU A 140 7.42 0.26 3.19
CA LEU A 140 8.08 -0.70 2.29
C LEU A 140 7.98 -2.13 2.84
N SER A 141 8.30 -2.33 4.11
CA SER A 141 8.21 -3.62 4.82
C SER A 141 6.80 -4.21 4.72
N ARG A 142 5.78 -3.43 5.11
CA ARG A 142 4.37 -3.88 5.07
C ARG A 142 3.88 -4.11 3.65
N ALA A 143 4.32 -3.34 2.67
CA ALA A 143 3.94 -3.51 1.27
C ALA A 143 4.56 -4.78 0.67
N HIS A 144 5.85 -5.04 0.89
CA HIS A 144 6.49 -6.30 0.45
C HIS A 144 5.87 -7.53 1.13
N PHE A 145 5.57 -7.45 2.43
CA PHE A 145 4.82 -8.51 3.15
C PHE A 145 3.41 -8.73 2.56
N GLY A 146 2.73 -7.64 2.20
CA GLY A 146 1.42 -7.65 1.55
C GLY A 146 1.43 -8.31 0.17
N ILE A 147 2.43 -7.98 -0.67
CA ILE A 147 2.66 -8.67 -1.95
C ILE A 147 2.90 -10.15 -1.69
N ALA A 148 3.83 -10.49 -0.79
CA ALA A 148 4.19 -11.88 -0.51
C ALA A 148 2.98 -12.74 -0.15
N ARG A 149 2.10 -12.23 0.74
CA ARG A 149 0.83 -12.89 1.10
C ARG A 149 -0.20 -12.94 -0.03
N SER A 150 -0.22 -11.95 -0.92
CA SER A 150 -1.13 -11.92 -2.06
C SER A 150 -0.74 -12.95 -3.13
N GLU A 151 0.56 -13.03 -3.44
CA GLU A 151 1.12 -14.01 -4.38
C GLU A 151 1.06 -15.43 -3.79
N GLU A 152 1.27 -15.60 -2.48
CA GLU A 152 1.09 -16.87 -1.77
C GLU A 152 -0.35 -17.38 -1.86
N ALA A 153 -1.34 -16.49 -1.68
CA ALA A 153 -2.76 -16.82 -1.81
C ALA A 153 -3.19 -17.15 -3.26
N LEU A 154 -2.44 -16.68 -4.26
CA LEU A 154 -2.58 -17.07 -5.68
C LEU A 154 -1.87 -18.41 -6.01
N GLY A 155 -1.07 -18.95 -5.07
CA GLY A 155 -0.22 -20.12 -5.29
C GLY A 155 1.07 -19.82 -6.07
N GLU A 156 1.42 -18.54 -6.27
CA GLU A 156 2.60 -18.10 -7.04
C GLU A 156 3.84 -18.07 -6.14
N LEU A 157 4.31 -19.27 -5.76
CA LEU A 157 5.30 -19.48 -4.69
C LEU A 157 6.64 -18.76 -4.89
N ASP A 158 7.20 -18.77 -6.10
CA ASP A 158 8.49 -18.10 -6.36
C ASP A 158 8.37 -16.57 -6.18
N SER A 159 7.24 -16.00 -6.61
CA SER A 159 6.90 -14.59 -6.45
C SER A 159 6.71 -14.24 -4.96
N ALA A 160 5.99 -15.08 -4.22
CA ALA A 160 5.78 -14.94 -2.78
C ALA A 160 7.12 -14.97 -2.00
N ILE A 161 7.97 -15.98 -2.27
CA ILE A 161 9.28 -16.13 -1.62
C ILE A 161 10.20 -14.95 -1.96
N ALA A 162 10.18 -14.45 -3.19
CA ALA A 162 10.95 -13.25 -3.57
C ALA A 162 10.47 -12.01 -2.79
N ALA A 163 9.15 -11.81 -2.66
CA ALA A 163 8.59 -10.69 -1.91
C ALA A 163 8.87 -10.78 -0.39
N TYR A 164 8.80 -11.97 0.22
CA TYR A 164 9.22 -12.16 1.62
C TYR A 164 10.71 -11.87 1.83
N LYS A 165 11.59 -12.21 0.86
CA LYS A 165 13.03 -11.90 0.94
C LYS A 165 13.30 -10.40 0.90
N GLU A 166 12.62 -9.65 0.03
CA GLU A 166 12.72 -8.19 0.02
C GLU A 166 12.12 -7.56 1.29
N CYS A 167 11.04 -8.12 1.85
CA CYS A 167 10.51 -7.70 3.15
C CYS A 167 11.54 -7.90 4.29
N ALA A 168 12.11 -9.09 4.43
CA ALA A 168 13.13 -9.41 5.43
C ALA A 168 14.38 -8.50 5.29
N LYS A 169 14.79 -8.21 4.06
CA LYS A 169 15.93 -7.35 3.75
C LYS A 169 15.73 -5.88 4.15
N ILE A 170 14.50 -5.40 4.27
CA ILE A 170 14.20 -4.04 4.74
C ILE A 170 14.50 -3.88 6.24
N GLY A 171 14.34 -4.94 7.04
CA GLY A 171 14.80 -4.96 8.43
C GLY A 171 14.06 -4.03 9.40
N GLU A 172 12.80 -3.66 9.12
CA GLU A 172 12.04 -2.70 9.96
C GLU A 172 11.84 -3.16 11.41
N SER A 173 11.68 -4.47 11.64
CA SER A 173 11.56 -5.05 12.99
C SER A 173 12.09 -6.49 12.99
N GLU A 174 12.73 -6.92 14.08
CA GLU A 174 13.25 -8.29 14.23
C GLU A 174 12.13 -9.32 14.08
N GLU A 175 10.93 -9.01 14.59
CA GLU A 175 9.74 -9.83 14.48
C GLU A 175 9.25 -9.99 13.03
N MET A 176 9.31 -8.93 12.21
CA MET A 176 8.93 -9.01 10.80
C MET A 176 9.94 -9.81 9.98
N VAL A 177 11.23 -9.58 10.21
CA VAL A 177 12.31 -10.37 9.56
C VAL A 177 12.11 -11.84 9.86
N LYS A 178 11.96 -12.19 11.15
CA LYS A 178 11.71 -13.56 11.59
C LYS A 178 10.44 -14.15 10.96
N ALA A 179 9.33 -13.42 10.94
CA ALA A 179 8.09 -13.90 10.33
C ALA A 179 8.24 -14.18 8.83
N CYS A 180 9.03 -13.38 8.11
CA CYS A 180 9.35 -13.62 6.71
C CYS A 180 10.25 -14.84 6.52
N GLU A 181 11.30 -14.99 7.32
CA GLU A 181 12.21 -16.14 7.26
C GLU A 181 11.51 -17.46 7.59
N GLU A 182 10.69 -17.49 8.64
CA GLU A 182 9.84 -18.64 9.01
C GLU A 182 8.87 -18.98 7.87
N ARG A 183 8.26 -17.99 7.21
CA ARG A 183 7.35 -18.25 6.09
C ARG A 183 8.08 -18.73 4.83
N ILE A 184 9.25 -18.18 4.51
CA ILE A 184 10.11 -18.67 3.41
C ILE A 184 10.49 -20.13 3.65
N ALA A 185 10.88 -20.50 4.87
CA ALA A 185 11.21 -21.87 5.23
C ALA A 185 10.01 -22.81 5.07
N ALA A 186 8.82 -22.39 5.50
CA ALA A 186 7.58 -23.16 5.32
C ALA A 186 7.23 -23.36 3.83
N LEU A 187 7.23 -22.30 3.02
CA LEU A 187 6.93 -22.37 1.58
C LEU A 187 7.99 -23.16 0.78
N SER A 188 9.17 -23.36 1.34
CA SER A 188 10.22 -24.20 0.73
C SER A 188 10.03 -25.70 0.97
N ASN A 189 9.18 -26.11 1.93
CA ASN A 189 8.90 -27.52 2.22
C ASN A 189 7.99 -28.14 1.14
N GLU A 190 8.35 -29.32 0.64
CA GLU A 190 7.55 -30.07 -0.35
C GLU A 190 6.11 -30.32 0.12
N ASP A 191 5.89 -30.70 1.40
CA ASP A 191 4.52 -30.92 1.93
C ASP A 191 3.62 -29.66 1.77
N THR A 192 4.22 -28.47 1.86
CA THR A 192 3.51 -27.19 1.72
C THR A 192 3.27 -26.86 0.24
N LYS A 193 4.17 -27.24 -0.66
CA LYS A 193 3.96 -27.12 -2.12
C LYS A 193 2.84 -28.04 -2.57
N ASP A 194 2.87 -29.30 -2.14
CA ASP A 194 1.85 -30.30 -2.46
C ASP A 194 0.47 -29.85 -1.96
N PHE A 195 0.37 -29.32 -0.73
CA PHE A 195 -0.88 -28.73 -0.22
C PHE A 195 -1.38 -27.56 -1.08
N LEU A 196 -0.49 -26.65 -1.49
CA LEU A 196 -0.89 -25.46 -2.27
C LEU A 196 -1.27 -25.81 -3.72
N VAL A 197 -0.63 -26.81 -4.32
CA VAL A 197 -1.05 -27.38 -5.62
C VAL A 197 -2.44 -28.02 -5.47
N TRP A 198 -2.65 -28.90 -4.49
CA TRP A 198 -3.96 -29.49 -4.20
C TRP A 198 -5.04 -28.42 -3.98
N PHE A 199 -4.74 -27.38 -3.19
CA PHE A 199 -5.65 -26.29 -2.88
C PHE A 199 -6.03 -25.47 -4.13
N LYS A 200 -5.07 -25.23 -5.03
CA LYS A 200 -5.28 -24.54 -6.32
C LYS A 200 -6.18 -25.32 -7.27
N ASP A 201 -6.26 -26.64 -7.13
CA ASP A 201 -7.15 -27.51 -7.91
C ASP A 201 -8.53 -27.72 -7.27
N GLN A 202 -8.72 -27.44 -5.97
CA GLN A 202 -10.01 -27.63 -5.30
C GLN A 202 -11.03 -26.55 -5.70
N ASP A 203 -12.27 -26.94 -5.97
CA ASP A 203 -13.40 -26.03 -6.06
C ASP A 203 -14.12 -25.93 -4.70
N PHE A 204 -14.18 -24.71 -4.16
CA PHE A 204 -14.86 -24.38 -2.91
C PHE A 204 -16.18 -23.62 -3.13
N SER A 205 -16.57 -23.39 -4.38
CA SER A 205 -17.78 -22.64 -4.73
C SER A 205 -19.01 -23.26 -4.06
N PRO A 206 -19.94 -22.46 -3.49
CA PRO A 206 -21.16 -23.01 -2.90
C PRO A 206 -21.96 -23.79 -3.94
N ALA A 207 -22.53 -24.93 -3.54
CA ALA A 207 -23.46 -25.65 -4.38
C ALA A 207 -24.63 -24.74 -4.80
N ASP A 208 -25.08 -24.87 -6.05
CA ASP A 208 -26.24 -24.12 -6.55
C ASP A 208 -27.45 -24.36 -5.63
N PRO A 209 -28.03 -23.33 -4.99
CA PRO A 209 -29.19 -23.47 -4.11
C PRO A 209 -30.45 -23.97 -4.85
N SER A 210 -30.42 -23.95 -6.18
CA SER A 210 -31.46 -24.50 -7.07
C SER A 210 -31.28 -25.99 -7.36
N ALA A 211 -30.10 -26.56 -7.08
CA ALA A 211 -29.84 -27.97 -7.28
C ALA A 211 -30.54 -28.81 -6.18
N PRO A 212 -31.12 -29.98 -6.52
CA PRO A 212 -31.66 -30.88 -5.51
C PRO A 212 -30.54 -31.35 -4.57
N PRO A 213 -30.83 -31.57 -3.27
CA PRO A 213 -29.80 -31.96 -2.30
C PRO A 213 -29.13 -33.27 -2.69
N SER A 214 -27.87 -33.19 -3.10
CA SER A 214 -27.03 -34.35 -3.36
C SER A 214 -26.44 -34.86 -2.04
N LEU A 215 -26.73 -36.12 -1.71
CA LEU A 215 -25.97 -36.81 -0.67
C LEU A 215 -24.54 -37.02 -1.17
N PRO A 216 -23.51 -36.93 -0.30
CA PRO A 216 -22.18 -37.35 -0.66
C PRO A 216 -22.23 -38.80 -1.15
N SER A 217 -21.61 -39.07 -2.30
CA SER A 217 -21.57 -40.42 -2.85
C SER A 217 -20.97 -41.37 -1.81
N GLY A 218 -21.60 -42.54 -1.60
CA GLY A 218 -21.33 -43.44 -0.46
C GLY A 218 -19.90 -43.98 -0.32
N ALA A 219 -19.00 -43.65 -1.25
CA ALA A 219 -17.56 -43.93 -1.21
C ALA A 219 -16.79 -43.16 -0.11
N ILE A 220 -17.42 -42.20 0.59
CA ILE A 220 -16.79 -41.41 1.67
C ILE A 220 -17.25 -41.88 3.07
N LEU A 221 -18.27 -42.74 3.15
CA LEU A 221 -18.65 -43.35 4.43
C LEU A 221 -17.67 -44.51 4.72
N PRO A 222 -17.02 -44.55 5.92
CA PRO A 222 -16.33 -45.76 6.33
C PRO A 222 -17.33 -46.92 6.36
N GLU A 223 -16.88 -48.12 5.99
CA GLU A 223 -17.69 -49.33 6.13
C GLU A 223 -18.24 -49.39 7.56
N MET A 224 -19.56 -49.62 7.70
CA MET A 224 -20.16 -49.73 9.03
C MET A 224 -19.41 -50.82 9.80
N PRO A 225 -18.91 -50.54 11.02
CA PRO A 225 -18.31 -51.59 11.81
C PRO A 225 -19.35 -52.70 12.00
N ASP A 226 -18.91 -53.96 11.91
CA ASP A 226 -19.74 -55.13 12.14
C ASP A 226 -20.23 -55.14 13.59
N LEU A 227 -21.35 -54.44 13.82
CA LEU A 227 -22.12 -54.49 15.03
C LEU A 227 -22.75 -55.87 15.06
N GLN A 228 -22.05 -56.81 15.72
CA GLN A 228 -22.50 -58.16 16.04
C GLN A 228 -23.65 -58.09 17.06
N LEU A 229 -24.76 -57.54 16.59
CA LEU A 229 -26.04 -57.49 17.27
C LEU A 229 -26.51 -58.93 17.43
N PRO A 230 -27.00 -59.32 18.64
CA PRO A 230 -27.63 -60.61 18.82
C PRO A 230 -28.76 -60.78 17.80
N ASP A 231 -28.88 -61.97 17.20
CA ASP A 231 -29.99 -62.33 16.31
C ASP A 231 -31.32 -62.18 17.08
N LEU A 232 -32.00 -61.05 16.86
CA LEU A 232 -33.33 -60.77 17.39
C LEU A 232 -34.42 -61.40 16.49
N GLY A 233 -34.25 -62.67 16.15
CA GLY A 233 -35.32 -63.54 15.67
C GLY A 233 -35.94 -63.13 14.34
N GLY A 234 -35.10 -63.09 13.30
CA GLY A 234 -35.47 -63.28 11.88
C GLY A 234 -36.81 -62.75 11.35
N ALA A 235 -36.76 -61.67 10.57
CA ALA A 235 -37.63 -61.48 9.42
C ALA A 235 -36.79 -61.62 8.14
N SER A 236 -36.93 -62.75 7.45
CA SER A 236 -36.16 -63.15 6.26
C SER A 236 -36.38 -62.20 5.08
N ASP A 237 -35.34 -62.03 4.27
CA ASP A 237 -35.45 -61.51 2.90
C ASP A 237 -36.59 -62.17 2.13
N LYS A 238 -37.55 -61.35 1.69
CA LYS A 238 -38.46 -61.60 0.57
C LYS A 238 -38.76 -60.30 -0.14
N GLU A 239 -38.84 -60.37 -1.46
CA GLU A 239 -39.19 -59.26 -2.34
C GLU A 239 -40.54 -58.63 -1.97
N PRO A 240 -40.75 -57.32 -2.21
CA PRO A 240 -42.02 -56.67 -1.96
C PRO A 240 -43.06 -57.13 -2.99
N VAL A 241 -43.90 -58.10 -2.59
CA VAL A 241 -45.12 -58.47 -3.31
C VAL A 241 -46.31 -57.68 -2.80
N ASP A 242 -47.22 -57.37 -3.73
CA ASP A 242 -48.40 -56.51 -3.60
C ASP A 242 -49.14 -56.47 -2.25
N GLY A 243 -49.61 -55.26 -1.92
CA GLY A 243 -50.95 -55.11 -1.33
C GLY A 243 -51.02 -54.56 0.09
N LEU A 244 -50.92 -53.23 0.24
CA LEU A 244 -51.62 -52.52 1.32
C LEU A 244 -52.66 -51.58 0.70
N ASN A 245 -53.90 -52.03 0.70
CA ASN A 245 -55.04 -51.38 0.07
C ASN A 245 -55.58 -50.25 0.97
N LEU A 246 -55.42 -48.99 0.57
CA LEU A 246 -56.13 -47.85 1.16
C LEU A 246 -57.42 -47.60 0.36
N PRO A 247 -58.58 -47.44 1.01
CA PRO A 247 -59.86 -47.31 0.32
C PRO A 247 -60.04 -45.91 -0.30
N GLU A 248 -60.51 -45.87 -1.55
CA GLU A 248 -60.87 -44.67 -2.29
C GLU A 248 -62.29 -44.82 -2.88
N GLU A 249 -63.25 -44.05 -2.35
CA GLU A 249 -64.55 -43.62 -2.91
C GLU A 249 -65.36 -43.00 -1.74
N GLY A 250 -66.10 -41.88 -1.87
CA GLY A 250 -66.27 -40.96 -2.98
C GLY A 250 -67.37 -39.92 -2.67
N ALA A 251 -67.55 -38.94 -3.57
CA ALA A 251 -68.70 -38.03 -3.69
C ALA A 251 -69.03 -37.00 -2.58
N SER A 252 -68.66 -35.76 -2.88
CA SER A 252 -69.38 -34.47 -2.70
C SER A 252 -70.74 -34.41 -1.98
N GLU A 253 -70.87 -33.46 -1.05
CA GLU A 253 -71.99 -32.50 -1.01
C GLU A 253 -71.48 -31.07 -0.68
N GLU A 254 -72.26 -30.06 -1.04
CA GLU A 254 -71.85 -28.64 -1.09
C GLU A 254 -72.02 -27.90 0.25
N MET A 255 -71.14 -26.93 0.53
CA MET A 255 -71.60 -25.69 1.16
C MET A 255 -70.74 -24.47 0.77
N LYS A 256 -71.42 -23.40 0.36
CA LYS A 256 -70.84 -22.05 0.12
C LYS A 256 -70.55 -21.38 1.46
N GLU A 257 -69.50 -20.55 1.53
CA GLU A 257 -69.66 -19.09 1.76
C GLU A 257 -68.36 -18.30 1.48
N GLU A 258 -68.41 -16.99 1.70
CA GLU A 258 -67.59 -15.95 1.05
C GLU A 258 -66.17 -15.72 1.60
N PRO A 259 -65.28 -15.03 0.86
CA PRO A 259 -63.90 -14.77 1.27
C PRO A 259 -63.80 -13.64 2.32
N ALA A 260 -63.44 -14.00 3.55
CA ALA A 260 -63.06 -13.03 4.58
C ALA A 260 -61.66 -12.45 4.30
N LYS A 261 -61.62 -11.21 3.81
CA LYS A 261 -60.46 -10.32 4.02
C LYS A 261 -60.51 -9.81 5.45
N GLU A 262 -59.49 -10.12 6.25
CA GLU A 262 -59.08 -9.24 7.36
C GLU A 262 -57.57 -8.99 7.31
N GLU A 263 -57.18 -7.86 7.90
CA GLU A 263 -55.95 -7.12 7.54
C GLU A 263 -54.69 -7.68 8.23
N PRO A 264 -53.48 -7.48 7.65
CA PRO A 264 -52.25 -7.70 8.37
C PRO A 264 -52.17 -6.76 9.57
N ALA A 265 -52.00 -7.32 10.77
CA ALA A 265 -51.79 -6.56 11.99
C ALA A 265 -50.55 -5.67 11.85
N LYS A 266 -50.75 -4.35 11.93
CA LYS A 266 -49.66 -3.38 12.08
C LYS A 266 -49.12 -3.50 13.50
N GLU A 267 -47.93 -4.05 13.67
CA GLU A 267 -47.12 -3.73 14.83
C GLU A 267 -46.67 -2.27 14.72
N GLU A 268 -47.23 -1.40 15.57
CA GLU A 268 -46.69 -0.05 15.73
C GLU A 268 -45.32 -0.14 16.41
N PRO A 269 -44.25 0.44 15.85
CA PRO A 269 -42.98 0.53 16.57
C PRO A 269 -43.16 1.42 17.79
N ALA A 270 -42.84 0.88 18.97
CA ALA A 270 -42.87 1.62 20.22
C ALA A 270 -41.98 2.88 20.11
N LYS A 271 -42.56 4.04 20.41
CA LYS A 271 -41.80 5.28 20.59
C LYS A 271 -41.02 5.20 21.89
N GLU A 272 -39.76 4.79 21.81
CA GLU A 272 -38.79 5.24 22.82
C GLU A 272 -38.46 6.71 22.56
N GLU A 273 -38.82 7.57 23.50
CA GLU A 273 -38.36 8.96 23.48
C GLU A 273 -36.84 8.98 23.70
N PRO A 274 -36.07 9.77 22.93
CA PRO A 274 -34.65 9.92 23.20
C PRO A 274 -34.46 10.60 24.54
N ALA A 275 -33.89 9.88 25.50
CA ALA A 275 -33.42 10.45 26.74
C ALA A 275 -32.42 11.57 26.42
N LYS A 276 -32.73 12.79 26.88
CA LYS A 276 -31.79 13.90 26.83
C LYS A 276 -30.69 13.66 27.85
N GLU A 277 -29.60 13.04 27.42
CA GLU A 277 -28.32 13.27 28.08
C GLU A 277 -27.85 14.68 27.71
N GLU A 278 -27.89 15.59 28.68
CA GLU A 278 -27.21 16.87 28.55
C GLU A 278 -25.70 16.62 28.44
N PRO A 279 -24.97 17.34 27.57
CA PRO A 279 -23.54 17.14 27.44
C PRO A 279 -22.85 17.46 28.77
N ALA A 280 -22.17 16.46 29.33
CA ALA A 280 -21.27 16.67 30.45
C ALA A 280 -20.23 17.73 30.04
N LYS A 281 -20.24 18.86 30.76
CA LYS A 281 -19.17 19.86 30.65
C LYS A 281 -17.91 19.27 31.28
N GLU A 282 -17.07 18.64 30.46
CA GLU A 282 -15.66 18.57 30.82
C GLU A 282 -15.10 20.00 30.79
N GLU A 283 -14.83 20.54 31.98
CA GLU A 283 -14.02 21.75 32.10
C GLU A 283 -12.63 21.44 31.53
N PRO A 284 -12.06 22.28 30.65
CA PRO A 284 -10.71 22.05 30.17
C PRO A 284 -9.75 22.13 31.35
N ALA A 285 -9.07 21.01 31.63
CA ALA A 285 -7.99 20.97 32.60
C ALA A 285 -6.96 22.04 32.24
N LYS A 286 -6.75 22.99 33.16
CA LYS A 286 -5.64 23.94 33.06
C LYS A 286 -4.34 23.19 33.32
N GLU A 287 -3.72 22.68 32.26
CA GLU A 287 -2.28 22.46 32.30
C GLU A 287 -1.61 23.84 32.35
N GLU A 288 -1.05 24.18 33.52
CA GLU A 288 -0.14 25.31 33.63
C GLU A 288 1.11 25.00 32.78
N PRO A 289 1.58 25.93 31.93
CA PRO A 289 2.81 25.69 31.18
C PRO A 289 3.98 25.58 32.16
N ALA A 290 4.56 24.39 32.24
CA ALA A 290 5.78 24.14 32.98
C ALA A 290 6.88 25.08 32.45
N LYS A 291 7.30 26.02 33.30
CA LYS A 291 8.52 26.79 33.08
C LYS A 291 9.73 25.90 33.34
N GLU A 292 10.19 25.19 32.32
CA GLU A 292 11.59 24.77 32.30
C GLU A 292 12.44 25.92 31.73
N GLU A 293 13.47 26.30 32.49
CA GLU A 293 14.38 27.37 32.14
C GLU A 293 15.24 26.96 30.93
N PRO A 294 15.66 27.91 30.06
CA PRO A 294 16.61 27.60 29.00
C PRO A 294 17.94 27.15 29.62
N ALA A 295 18.26 25.86 29.45
CA ALA A 295 19.57 25.33 29.77
C ALA A 295 20.64 26.14 29.02
N LYS A 296 21.60 26.68 29.77
CA LYS A 296 22.68 27.51 29.22
C LYS A 296 23.51 26.71 28.22
N GLU A 297 23.76 27.30 27.07
CA GLU A 297 24.89 26.90 26.22
C GLU A 297 26.20 27.12 27.01
N GLU A 298 26.90 26.03 27.33
CA GLU A 298 28.35 26.10 27.51
C GLU A 298 29.00 25.71 26.18
N PRO A 299 29.76 26.60 25.52
CA PRO A 299 30.46 26.24 24.30
C PRO A 299 31.59 25.26 24.62
N ALA A 300 31.46 24.04 24.12
CA ALA A 300 32.55 23.06 24.15
C ALA A 300 33.77 23.63 23.41
N LYS A 301 34.89 23.76 24.11
CA LYS A 301 36.15 24.28 23.55
C LYS A 301 36.65 23.35 22.45
N GLU A 302 36.87 23.89 21.26
CA GLU A 302 37.84 23.31 20.34
C GLU A 302 39.25 23.43 20.95
N GLU A 303 39.88 22.30 21.27
CA GLU A 303 41.33 22.24 21.42
C GLU A 303 41.95 21.78 20.09
N PRO A 304 42.80 22.60 19.44
CA PRO A 304 43.42 22.24 18.18
C PRO A 304 44.53 21.20 18.40
N LYS A 305 44.43 20.04 17.73
CA LYS A 305 45.58 19.12 17.63
C LYS A 305 46.69 19.74 16.78
N PRO A 306 47.96 19.61 17.16
CA PRO A 306 49.06 20.36 16.56
C PRO A 306 49.48 19.86 15.18
N GLU A 307 49.96 20.79 14.36
CA GLU A 307 50.71 20.50 13.13
C GLU A 307 51.95 19.64 13.43
N VAL A 308 52.21 18.63 12.59
CA VAL A 308 53.57 18.12 12.38
C VAL A 308 54.03 18.57 10.99
N LYS A 309 55.13 19.33 10.95
CA LYS A 309 55.68 19.89 9.73
C LYS A 309 56.59 18.89 9.02
N LYS A 310 56.34 18.74 7.71
CA LYS A 310 57.29 18.59 6.59
C LYS A 310 58.76 18.23 6.92
N GLU A 311 59.20 17.08 6.42
CA GLU A 311 60.43 16.88 5.63
C GLU A 311 60.07 15.82 4.55
N ALA A 312 60.20 16.00 3.23
CA ALA A 312 61.30 16.48 2.37
C ALA A 312 62.21 15.34 1.86
N THR A 313 61.92 14.84 0.65
CA THR A 313 62.90 14.30 -0.31
C THR A 313 62.46 14.57 -1.75
N GLU A 314 63.40 14.96 -2.60
CA GLU A 314 63.22 15.40 -3.99
C GLU A 314 63.06 14.27 -5.03
N PRO A 315 62.69 14.59 -6.30
CA PRO A 315 62.47 13.63 -7.36
C PRO A 315 63.60 13.55 -8.42
N ALA A 316 63.93 12.33 -8.86
CA ALA A 316 64.58 11.95 -10.12
C ALA A 316 64.40 10.41 -10.31
N GLU A 317 64.37 9.80 -11.49
CA GLU A 317 64.61 10.25 -12.86
C GLU A 317 63.75 9.44 -13.88
N LYS A 318 63.94 9.69 -15.19
CA LYS A 318 63.03 9.34 -16.30
C LYS A 318 63.22 7.92 -16.84
N LYS A 319 62.21 7.44 -17.58
CA LYS A 319 62.41 6.84 -18.91
C LYS A 319 61.21 7.09 -19.83
N ASP A 320 61.52 7.54 -21.04
CA ASP A 320 60.58 7.99 -22.08
C ASP A 320 60.01 6.85 -22.95
N VAL A 321 59.09 7.26 -23.85
CA VAL A 321 58.63 6.69 -25.13
C VAL A 321 57.09 6.68 -25.14
N GLU A 322 56.40 7.77 -25.52
CA GLU A 322 56.18 8.39 -26.85
C GLU A 322 54.76 8.07 -27.37
N LEU A 323 54.17 8.98 -28.16
CA LEU A 323 52.71 9.21 -28.20
C LEU A 323 52.11 9.17 -29.63
N ALA A 324 50.78 9.02 -29.68
CA ALA A 324 49.84 9.41 -30.75
C ALA A 324 49.76 8.55 -32.04
N PRO A 325 48.68 8.67 -32.86
CA PRO A 325 47.32 9.20 -32.59
C PRO A 325 46.17 8.23 -33.05
N PRO A 326 44.89 8.54 -32.75
CA PRO A 326 43.73 7.79 -33.27
C PRO A 326 43.29 8.26 -34.68
N ALA A 327 42.52 7.43 -35.38
CA ALA A 327 41.90 7.74 -36.69
C ALA A 327 40.43 7.29 -36.76
N ASP A 328 39.60 8.10 -37.42
CA ASP A 328 38.13 8.01 -37.51
C ASP A 328 37.60 7.05 -38.61
N PRO A 329 36.29 6.68 -38.60
CA PRO A 329 35.74 5.60 -39.43
C PRO A 329 34.96 6.06 -40.69
N LYS A 330 34.91 5.21 -41.75
CA LYS A 330 33.74 4.97 -42.65
C LYS A 330 33.98 3.80 -43.66
N PRO A 331 33.05 3.42 -44.58
CA PRO A 331 32.32 2.14 -44.53
C PRO A 331 32.60 1.15 -45.69
N GLU A 332 32.14 -0.10 -45.59
CA GLU A 332 32.09 -1.05 -46.72
C GLU A 332 30.81 -1.92 -46.78
N VAL A 333 30.21 -1.92 -47.98
CA VAL A 333 29.23 -2.84 -48.63
C VAL A 333 29.38 -2.52 -50.14
N PRO A 334 29.18 -3.42 -51.14
CA PRO A 334 28.29 -4.60 -51.10
C PRO A 334 28.68 -5.84 -51.97
N GLU A 335 27.71 -6.77 -52.06
CA GLU A 335 27.30 -7.53 -53.26
C GLU A 335 27.99 -8.86 -53.68
N THR A 336 27.22 -9.94 -53.59
CA THR A 336 27.12 -11.01 -54.61
C THR A 336 25.66 -11.47 -54.71
N ALA A 337 25.18 -11.78 -55.92
CA ALA A 337 23.76 -12.01 -56.23
C ALA A 337 23.51 -13.33 -57.00
N GLU A 338 22.31 -13.91 -56.86
CA GLU A 338 21.59 -14.83 -57.76
C GLU A 338 20.17 -15.07 -57.16
N ALA A 339 19.04 -15.27 -57.83
CA ALA A 339 18.51 -14.96 -59.17
C ALA A 339 17.01 -15.40 -59.22
N ALA A 340 16.12 -14.55 -59.77
CA ALA A 340 14.72 -14.76 -60.24
C ALA A 340 13.68 -15.40 -59.25
N THR A 341 12.35 -15.49 -59.46
CA THR A 341 11.34 -14.93 -60.42
C THR A 341 10.22 -14.27 -59.57
N GLU A 342 9.59 -13.13 -59.86
CA GLU A 342 8.71 -12.72 -60.99
C GLU A 342 7.30 -13.38 -61.06
N SER A 343 6.28 -12.66 -60.55
CA SER A 343 4.89 -12.50 -61.09
C SER A 343 4.00 -11.83 -60.00
N ASP A 344 3.59 -10.56 -60.08
CA ASP A 344 2.50 -9.93 -60.88
C ASP A 344 1.10 -9.95 -60.18
N ALA A 345 0.26 -8.97 -60.55
CA ALA A 345 -1.17 -8.77 -60.24
C ALA A 345 -1.62 -8.32 -58.82
N SER A 346 -1.84 -6.99 -58.75
CA SER A 346 -3.02 -6.28 -58.16
C SER A 346 -3.28 -6.24 -56.65
#